data_AF-A0AAV4AMG1-F1
#
_entry.id   AF-A0AAV4AMG1-F1
#
_cell.length_a   1.000
_cell.length_b   1.000
_cell.length_c   1.000
_cell.angle_alpha   90.00
_cell.angle_beta   90.00
_cell.angle_gamma   90.00
#
_symmetry.space_group_name_H-M   'P 1'
#
loop_
_entity.id
_entity.type
_entity.pdbx_description
1 polymer ?
#
loop_
_entity_poly.entity_id
_entity_poly.type
_entity_poly.pdbx_seq_one_letter_code
_entity_poly.pdbx_strand_id
1 'polypeptide(L)' 'MLDTRAGVDNFLTASPHERPVYTLQFCADSPSLLASVAEDCRTVVTSVKEEDDMKQV' A
#
# COMPACT_ATOMS: atom_id res chain seq x y z
N MET A 1 -3.59 5.20 -1.57
CA MET A 1 -3.87 5.02 -3.01
C MET A 1 -4.15 6.38 -3.60
N LEU A 2 -3.64 6.69 -4.79
CA LEU A 2 -3.88 7.96 -5.45
C LEU A 2 -5.13 7.87 -6.35
N ASP A 3 -6.14 8.71 -6.11
CA ASP A 3 -7.26 8.86 -7.04
C ASP A 3 -6.92 9.94 -8.09
N THR A 4 -6.63 9.49 -9.31
CA THR A 4 -6.27 10.38 -10.43
C THR A 4 -7.37 11.35 -10.85
N ARG A 5 -8.63 11.12 -10.43
CA ARG A 5 -9.77 12.03 -10.68
C ARG A 5 -9.84 13.17 -9.68
N ALA A 6 -9.32 12.96 -8.46
CA ALA A 6 -9.38 13.91 -7.36
C ALA A 6 -8.13 14.81 -7.25
N GLY A 7 -7.17 14.64 -8.17
CA GLY A 7 -5.89 15.34 -8.12
C GLY A 7 -4.82 14.57 -7.34
N VAL A 8 -3.59 15.08 -7.34
CA VAL A 8 -2.41 14.41 -6.76
C VAL A 8 -2.25 14.61 -5.26
N ASP A 9 -3.12 15.40 -4.64
CA ASP A 9 -2.96 15.85 -3.25
C ASP A 9 -3.63 14.92 -2.24
N ASN A 10 -4.47 13.99 -2.70
CA ASN A 10 -5.23 13.09 -1.83
C ASN A 10 -4.76 11.64 -1.99
N PHE A 11 -3.76 11.24 -1.19
CA PHE A 11 -3.26 9.88 -1.14
C PHE A 11 -2.83 9.47 0.27
N LEU A 12 -3.05 8.19 0.57
CA LEU A 12 -2.51 7.55 1.77
C LEU A 12 -1.08 7.06 1.54
N THR A 13 -0.21 7.27 2.53
CA THR A 13 1.15 6.73 2.58
C THR A 13 1.19 5.56 3.56
N ALA A 14 1.87 4.48 3.17
CA ALA A 14 2.15 3.34 4.05
C ALA A 14 3.64 3.02 3.98
N SER A 15 4.23 2.66 5.13
CA SER A 15 5.66 2.32 5.25
C SER A 15 5.86 0.90 5.76
N PRO A 16 5.45 -0.14 5.01
CA PRO A 16 5.61 -1.54 5.43
C PRO A 16 7.05 -2.07 5.36
N HIS A 17 7.95 -1.35 4.68
CA HIS A 17 9.35 -1.75 4.45
C HIS A 17 10.33 -0.69 4.96
N GLU A 18 11.48 -1.14 5.47
CA GLU A 18 12.57 -0.27 5.92
C GLU A 18 13.62 0.01 4.81
N ARG A 19 13.42 -0.61 3.64
CA ARG A 19 14.30 -0.54 2.48
C ARG A 19 13.50 -0.23 1.20
N PRO A 20 14.16 0.19 0.11
CA PRO A 20 13.49 0.48 -1.15
C PRO A 20 12.62 -0.67 -1.65
N VAL A 21 11.39 -0.33 -2.03
CA VAL A 21 10.43 -1.25 -2.67
C VAL A 21 10.67 -1.24 -4.17
N TYR A 22 10.86 -2.42 -4.76
CA TYR A 22 11.13 -2.55 -6.20
C TYR A 22 9.93 -3.09 -6.98
N THR A 23 8.98 -3.73 -6.31
CA THR A 23 7.83 -4.34 -6.97
C THR A 23 6.57 -4.12 -6.15
N LEU A 24 5.50 -3.74 -6.84
CA LEU A 24 4.15 -3.58 -6.31
C LEU A 24 3.17 -4.27 -7.24
N GLN A 25 2.24 -5.05 -6.68
CA GLN A 25 1.23 -5.75 -7.48
C GLN A 25 -0.08 -5.87 -6.71
N PHE A 26 -1.17 -5.39 -7.31
CA PHE A 26 -2.52 -5.64 -6.79
C PHE A 26 -2.93 -7.09 -7.06
N CYS A 27 -3.67 -7.68 -6.12
CA CYS A 27 -4.31 -8.96 -6.33
C CYS A 27 -5.45 -8.81 -7.36
N ALA A 28 -5.45 -9.67 -8.38
CA ALA A 28 -6.45 -9.62 -9.46
C ALA A 28 -7.86 -9.98 -8.96
N ASP A 29 -7.98 -10.97 -8.07
CA ASP A 29 -9.25 -11.43 -7.53
C ASP A 29 -9.75 -10.57 -6.36
N SER A 30 -8.85 -9.78 -5.76
CA SER A 30 -9.15 -8.93 -4.59
C SER A 30 -8.34 -7.64 -4.65
N PRO A 31 -8.77 -6.64 -5.45
CA PRO A 31 -8.02 -5.41 -5.69
C PRO A 31 -7.77 -4.55 -4.43
N SER A 32 -8.42 -4.87 -3.31
CA SER A 32 -8.14 -4.29 -2.02
C SER A 32 -6.85 -4.80 -1.37
N LEU A 33 -6.17 -5.79 -1.95
CA LEU A 33 -4.91 -6.32 -1.45
C LEU A 33 -3.77 -5.90 -2.38
N LEU A 34 -2.71 -5.37 -1.79
CA LEU A 34 -1.50 -4.93 -2.48
C LEU A 34 -0.30 -5.70 -1.94
N ALA A 35 0.39 -6.43 -2.81
CA ALA A 35 1.66 -7.08 -2.51
C ALA A 35 2.82 -6.12 -2.81
N SER A 36 3.82 -6.10 -1.92
CA SER A 36 5.05 -5.34 -2.06
C SER A 36 6.27 -6.21 -1.78
N VAL A 37 7.33 -6.03 -2.58
CA VAL A 37 8.63 -6.70 -2.43
C VAL A 37 9.74 -5.65 -2.40
N ALA A 38 10.61 -5.74 -1.40
CA ALA A 38 11.66 -4.76 -1.15
C ALA A 38 13.04 -5.40 -0.95
N GLU A 39 14.07 -4.55 -0.89
CA GLU A 39 15.46 -4.94 -0.63
C GLU A 39 15.67 -5.56 0.77
N ASP A 40 14.72 -5.36 1.69
CA ASP A 40 14.76 -5.94 3.03
C ASP A 40 14.49 -7.46 3.06
N CYS A 41 14.43 -8.10 1.88
CA CYS A 41 14.10 -9.50 1.67
C CYS A 41 12.72 -9.91 2.21
N ARG A 42 11.80 -8.95 2.37
CA ARG A 42 10.43 -9.22 2.81
C ARG A 42 9.45 -9.05 1.66
N THR A 43 8.43 -9.89 1.71
CA THR A 43 7.19 -9.72 0.93
C THR A 43 6.08 -9.39 1.92
N VAL A 44 5.36 -8.29 1.68
CA VAL A 44 4.26 -7.84 2.54
C VAL A 44 2.99 -7.75 1.72
N VAL A 45 1.86 -8.17 2.30
CA VAL A 45 0.53 -7.98 1.72
C VAL A 45 -0.22 -6.99 2.60
N THR A 46 -0.59 -5.85 2.01
CA THR A 46 -1.27 -4.76 2.70
C THR A 46 -2.71 -4.65 2.20
N SER A 47 -3.66 -4.48 3.12
CA SER A 47 -5.03 -4.09 2.77
C SER A 47 -5.06 -2.59 2.46
N VAL A 48 -5.59 -2.22 1.29
CA VAL A 48 -5.81 -0.82 0.90
C VAL A 48 -7.26 -0.37 1.11
N LYS A 49 -8.06 -1.15 1.86
CA LYS A 49 -9.38 -0.68 2.31
C LYS A 49 -9.17 0.46 3.31
N GLU A 50 -9.99 1.50 3.18
CA GLU A 50 -10.21 2.45 4.26
C GLU A 50 -10.83 1.67 5.42
N GLU A 51 -10.01 1.24 6.37
CA GLU A 51 -10.49 0.90 7.70
C GLU A 51 -10.59 2.21 8.47
N ASP A 52 -11.82 2.60 8.85
CA ASP A 52 -12.04 3.53 9.93
C ASP A 52 -11.14 3.14 11.12
N ASP A 53 -10.30 4.06 11.61
CA ASP A 53 -9.68 4.01 12.94
C ASP A 53 -8.61 2.92 13.25
N MET A 54 -7.51 2.86 12.50
CA MET A 54 -6.23 2.45 13.13
C MET A 54 -5.44 3.67 13.60
N LYS A 55 -5.74 4.07 14.85
CA LYS A 55 -4.93 4.97 15.68
C LYS A 55 -3.44 4.59 15.57
N GLN A 56 -2.63 5.50 15.04
CA GLN A 56 -1.19 5.48 15.25
C GLN A 56 -0.91 5.99 16.68
N VAL A 57 -0.17 5.19 17.44
CA VAL A 57 0.39 5.49 18.77
C VAL A 57 1.67 6.29 18.60
#